data_AF-A0A7S2CHT7-F1
#
_entry.id   AF-A0A7S2CHT7-F1
#
_cell.length_a   1.000
_cell.length_b   1.000
_cell.length_c   1.000
_cell.angle_alpha   90.00
_cell.angle_beta   90.00
_cell.angle_gamma   90.00
#
_symmetry.space_group_name_H-M   'P 1'
#
loop_
_entity.id
_entity.type
_entity.pdbx_description
1 polymer ?
#
loop_
_entity_poly.entity_id
_entity_poly.type
_entity_poly.pdbx_seq_one_letter_code
_entity_poly.pdbx_strand_id
1 'polypeptide(L)'
;MALLRIAALAALCSMGAAHTAHVQSALRHQGEVESDREAGLVRPLAFDHRLRVCNAFPQSTAMDIYRGHERLTESTPMPYKDCRDFRVQLRAGDKLECKLGDNSAGTFSVSELPSNDAVLLLVVHRHDTLSTAVAFASHVFANLKNAQVAIIDTYKGSRHSTPKIMDRPGASKSTHGRSEELRYDSVVAVSPGVYEVELGANVSRSELVALHHESYVVLRMGVEAKQGNSYPEELVVFPHSTEASLQSSAARCVPLAALLVVASALGF
;
A
#
# COMPACT_ATOMS: atom_id res chain seq x y z
N MET A 1 -13.35 -41.10 -55.31
CA MET A 1 -14.03 -40.08 -54.49
C MET A 1 -13.40 -40.11 -53.10
N ALA A 2 -12.89 -38.97 -52.66
CA ALA A 2 -11.92 -38.84 -51.57
C ALA A 2 -12.54 -39.08 -50.20
N LEU A 3 -11.87 -39.85 -49.34
CA LEU A 3 -12.13 -39.90 -47.91
C LEU A 3 -10.87 -39.52 -47.12
N LEU A 4 -10.94 -38.26 -46.70
CA LEU A 4 -10.44 -37.56 -45.52
C LEU A 4 -9.67 -38.38 -44.47
N ARG A 5 -8.48 -37.85 -44.12
CA ARG A 5 -7.66 -38.20 -42.95
C ARG A 5 -8.08 -37.36 -41.74
N ILE A 6 -8.24 -37.98 -40.57
CA ILE A 6 -7.98 -37.32 -39.27
C ILE A 6 -7.28 -38.35 -38.37
N ALA A 7 -6.08 -38.00 -37.91
CA ALA A 7 -5.29 -38.75 -36.95
C ALA A 7 -5.34 -38.04 -35.59
N ALA A 8 -5.61 -38.78 -34.51
CA ALA A 8 -5.50 -38.32 -33.14
C ALA A 8 -4.25 -38.94 -32.50
N LEU A 9 -3.38 -38.09 -31.94
CA LEU A 9 -2.18 -38.47 -31.19
C LEU A 9 -2.46 -38.35 -29.69
N ALA A 10 -2.38 -39.47 -28.97
CA ALA A 10 -2.36 -39.52 -27.51
C ALA A 10 -0.90 -39.55 -27.03
N ALA A 11 -0.54 -38.67 -26.08
CA ALA A 11 0.76 -38.66 -25.43
C ALA A 11 0.68 -39.43 -24.09
N LEU A 12 1.49 -40.49 -23.97
CA LEU A 12 1.67 -41.26 -22.74
C LEU A 12 2.75 -40.62 -21.83
N CYS A 13 2.47 -40.57 -20.53
CA CYS A 13 3.45 -40.35 -19.47
C CYS A 13 4.34 -41.59 -19.28
N SER A 14 5.66 -41.40 -19.14
CA SER A 14 6.60 -42.43 -18.71
C SER A 14 7.23 -42.06 -17.36
N MET A 15 7.13 -42.99 -16.40
CA MET A 15 7.95 -43.03 -15.18
C MET A 15 9.12 -43.99 -15.43
N GLY A 16 10.35 -43.58 -15.14
CA GLY A 16 11.55 -44.42 -15.19
C GLY A 16 12.13 -44.66 -13.81
N ALA A 17 12.40 -45.92 -13.47
CA ALA A 17 13.04 -46.36 -12.23
C ALA A 17 14.45 -46.93 -12.50
N ALA A 18 15.37 -46.57 -11.58
CA ALA A 18 16.56 -47.23 -11.03
C ALA A 18 17.44 -48.24 -11.82
N HIS A 19 18.76 -48.05 -11.70
CA HIS A 19 19.88 -49.03 -11.47
C HIS A 19 21.21 -48.26 -11.65
N THR A 20 22.36 -48.46 -10.99
CA THR A 20 23.00 -49.58 -10.25
C THR A 20 24.22 -49.04 -9.48
N ALA A 21 24.64 -49.74 -8.43
CA ALA A 21 25.81 -49.44 -7.60
C ALA A 21 27.15 -49.87 -8.26
N HIS A 22 28.24 -49.15 -7.94
CA HIS A 22 29.61 -49.67 -8.06
C HIS A 22 30.48 -49.13 -6.92
N VAL A 23 31.09 -50.05 -6.17
CA VAL A 23 32.09 -49.80 -5.12
C VAL A 23 33.46 -50.05 -5.71
N GLN A 24 34.43 -49.16 -5.48
CA GLN A 24 35.85 -49.53 -5.33
C GLN A 24 36.64 -48.40 -4.65
N SER A 25 37.40 -48.79 -3.63
CA SER A 25 38.22 -47.96 -2.75
C SER A 25 39.69 -48.03 -3.15
N ALA A 26 40.39 -46.90 -3.17
CA ALA A 26 41.84 -46.85 -2.99
C ALA A 26 42.28 -45.50 -2.38
N LEU A 27 43.01 -45.58 -1.27
CA LEU A 27 43.58 -44.49 -0.47
C LEU A 27 44.67 -43.70 -1.22
N ARG A 28 44.68 -42.37 -1.05
CA ARG A 28 45.91 -41.59 -0.92
C ARG A 28 45.67 -40.31 -0.11
N HIS A 29 46.65 -40.06 0.75
CA HIS A 29 46.74 -39.08 1.83
C HIS A 29 47.14 -37.69 1.30
N GLN A 30 46.74 -36.63 2.02
CA GLN A 30 47.02 -35.18 1.92
C GLN A 30 45.72 -34.44 1.58
N GLY A 31 45.15 -33.56 2.39
CA GLY A 31 45.70 -32.73 3.44
C GLY A 31 45.25 -31.29 3.18
N GLU A 32 43.97 -30.98 3.40
CA GLU A 32 43.50 -29.60 3.59
C GLU A 32 42.11 -29.65 4.25
N VAL A 33 42.03 -29.10 5.46
CA VAL A 33 40.76 -28.92 6.18
C VAL A 33 40.13 -27.66 5.63
N GLU A 34 39.41 -27.78 4.51
CA GLU A 34 38.42 -26.77 4.14
C GLU A 34 37.24 -26.93 5.08
N SER A 35 37.23 -26.08 6.10
CA SER A 35 36.12 -25.85 7.01
C SER A 35 34.96 -25.27 6.20
N ASP A 36 34.22 -26.13 5.51
CA ASP A 36 32.92 -25.81 4.93
C ASP A 36 31.90 -25.73 6.07
N ARG A 37 32.05 -24.68 6.88
CA ARG A 37 30.98 -24.21 7.75
C ARG A 37 29.96 -23.59 6.81
N GLU A 38 28.98 -24.39 6.40
CA GLU A 38 27.63 -23.89 6.15
C GLU A 38 27.22 -23.12 7.40
N ALA A 39 27.53 -21.82 7.42
CA ALA A 39 26.87 -20.87 8.24
C ALA A 39 25.42 -20.89 7.76
N GLY A 40 24.60 -21.71 8.44
CA GLY A 40 23.16 -21.57 8.47
C GLY A 40 22.85 -20.18 9.04
N LEU A 41 23.03 -19.16 8.20
CA LEU A 41 22.70 -17.79 8.47
C LEU A 41 21.18 -17.75 8.52
N VAL A 42 20.64 -17.89 9.73
CA VAL A 42 19.27 -17.51 10.03
C VAL A 42 19.13 -16.06 9.53
N ARG A 43 18.50 -15.89 8.37
CA ARG A 43 18.16 -14.54 7.91
C ARG A 43 17.23 -13.97 8.98
N PRO A 44 17.57 -12.83 9.60
CA PRO A 44 16.63 -12.16 10.47
C PRO A 44 15.32 -12.01 9.70
N LEU A 45 14.20 -12.34 10.33
CA LEU A 45 12.88 -12.14 9.74
C LEU A 45 12.75 -10.65 9.42
N ALA A 46 12.94 -10.30 8.15
CA ALA A 46 12.86 -8.92 7.69
C ALA A 46 11.40 -8.70 7.28
N PHE A 47 10.72 -7.85 8.04
CA PHE A 47 9.37 -7.41 7.70
C PHE A 47 9.43 -6.36 6.61
N ASP A 48 8.46 -6.41 5.70
CA ASP A 48 8.29 -5.41 4.65
C ASP A 48 7.55 -4.20 5.23
N HIS A 49 8.31 -3.16 5.55
CA HIS A 49 7.78 -1.89 6.01
C HIS A 49 7.71 -0.90 4.85
N ARG A 50 6.49 -0.46 4.53
CA ARG A 50 6.26 0.58 3.53
C ARG A 50 6.09 1.93 4.24
N LEU A 51 6.97 2.88 3.95
CA LEU A 51 6.83 4.24 4.45
C LEU A 51 5.91 5.03 3.52
N ARG A 52 4.77 5.48 4.02
CA ARG A 52 3.86 6.39 3.35
C ARG A 52 4.06 7.80 3.88
N VAL A 53 4.51 8.72 3.05
CA VAL A 53 4.64 10.13 3.43
C VAL A 53 3.55 10.95 2.74
N CYS A 54 2.94 11.88 3.45
CA CYS A 54 2.04 12.89 2.91
C CYS A 54 2.54 14.28 3.24
N ASN A 55 2.72 15.12 2.21
CA ASN A 55 3.10 16.51 2.36
C ASN A 55 1.87 17.41 2.50
N ALA A 56 1.44 17.64 3.75
CA ALA A 56 0.44 18.64 4.11
C ALA A 56 1.08 19.98 4.54
N PHE A 57 2.38 20.18 4.28
CA PHE A 57 3.04 21.43 4.61
C PHE A 57 2.72 22.49 3.54
N PRO A 58 2.02 23.58 3.90
CA PRO A 58 1.44 24.50 2.94
C PRO A 58 2.49 25.47 2.40
N GLN A 59 3.26 25.01 1.41
CA GLN A 59 4.30 25.79 0.72
C GLN A 59 4.37 25.42 -0.76
N SER A 60 4.75 26.36 -1.62
CA SER A 60 4.95 26.12 -3.06
C SER A 60 6.21 25.32 -3.38
N THR A 61 7.26 25.47 -2.55
CA THR A 61 8.48 24.66 -2.63
C THR A 61 8.14 23.20 -2.32
N ALA A 62 8.46 22.31 -3.25
CA ALA A 62 8.26 20.89 -3.05
C ALA A 62 9.26 20.32 -2.03
N MET A 63 8.84 19.27 -1.33
CA MET A 63 9.53 18.70 -0.19
C MET A 63 10.36 17.48 -0.60
N ASP A 64 11.57 17.38 -0.08
CA ASP A 64 12.39 16.18 -0.16
C ASP A 64 12.46 15.47 1.17
N ILE A 65 12.44 14.13 1.11
CA ILE A 65 12.57 13.27 2.29
C ILE A 65 13.93 12.59 2.22
N TYR A 66 14.70 12.73 3.29
CA TYR A 66 16.01 12.12 3.44
C TYR A 66 16.02 11.15 4.62
N ARG A 67 16.78 10.07 4.46
CA ARG A 67 17.18 9.18 5.55
C ARG A 67 18.71 9.17 5.62
N GLY A 68 19.28 9.90 6.58
CA GLY A 68 20.72 10.14 6.60
C GLY A 68 21.16 10.85 5.31
N HIS A 69 22.00 10.20 4.50
CA HIS A 69 22.47 10.75 3.21
C HIS A 69 21.62 10.32 2.00
N GLU A 70 20.68 9.40 2.19
CA GLU A 70 19.83 8.88 1.13
C GLU A 70 18.62 9.79 0.91
N ARG A 71 18.42 10.25 -0.33
CA ARG A 71 17.23 11.01 -0.73
C ARG A 71 16.15 10.03 -1.21
N LEU A 72 15.09 9.86 -0.42
CA LEU A 72 14.01 8.92 -0.71
C LEU A 72 13.12 9.38 -1.87
N THR A 73 12.97 10.69 -2.04
CA THR A 73 12.21 11.31 -3.14
C THR A 73 12.92 11.25 -4.49
N GLU A 74 14.16 10.73 -4.53
CA GLU A 74 15.00 10.57 -5.71
C GLU A 74 15.08 11.86 -6.56
N SER A 75 14.51 11.86 -7.77
CA SER A 75 14.51 12.99 -8.69
C SER A 75 13.28 13.90 -8.55
N THR A 76 12.23 13.44 -7.86
CA THR A 76 10.92 14.10 -7.86
C THR A 76 10.50 14.46 -6.44
N PRO A 77 10.84 15.68 -5.98
CA PRO A 77 10.30 16.26 -4.75
C PRO A 77 8.77 16.18 -4.68
N MET A 78 8.22 16.13 -3.48
CA MET A 78 6.79 16.02 -3.20
C MET A 78 6.16 17.42 -3.09
N PRO A 79 5.35 17.88 -4.06
CA PRO A 79 4.65 19.15 -3.91
C PRO A 79 3.63 19.11 -2.76
N TYR A 80 3.13 20.27 -2.35
CA TYR A 80 2.02 20.34 -1.39
C TYR A 80 0.84 19.49 -1.88
N LYS A 81 0.23 18.73 -0.96
CA LYS A 81 -0.86 17.75 -1.16
C LYS A 81 -0.44 16.41 -1.77
N ASP A 82 0.84 16.20 -2.06
CA ASP A 82 1.33 14.92 -2.58
C ASP A 82 1.48 13.89 -1.45
N CYS A 83 1.15 12.65 -1.75
CA CYS A 83 1.40 11.50 -0.90
C CYS A 83 2.11 10.42 -1.72
N ARG A 84 3.10 9.76 -1.13
CA ARG A 84 3.89 8.73 -1.81
C ARG A 84 4.30 7.61 -0.88
N ASP A 85 4.32 6.41 -1.43
CA ASP A 85 4.86 5.22 -0.77
C ASP A 85 6.32 5.00 -1.16
N PHE A 86 7.16 4.75 -0.16
CA PHE A 86 8.58 4.44 -0.28
C PHE A 86 8.83 3.04 0.27
N ARG A 87 9.49 2.20 -0.52
CA ARG A 87 9.97 0.89 -0.08
C ARG A 87 11.39 1.05 0.43
N VAL A 88 11.52 1.29 1.73
CA VAL A 88 12.81 1.54 2.38
C VAL A 88 12.90 0.70 3.63
N GLN A 89 14.06 0.07 3.86
CA GLN A 89 14.26 -0.75 5.05
C GLN A 89 14.52 0.13 6.27
N LEU A 90 13.46 0.60 6.92
CA LEU A 90 13.56 1.42 8.13
C LEU A 90 14.08 0.62 9.33
N ARG A 91 14.70 1.33 10.26
CA ARG A 91 15.13 0.82 11.58
C ARG A 91 14.70 1.77 12.69
N ALA A 92 14.50 1.22 13.88
CA ALA A 92 14.41 2.04 15.09
C ALA A 92 15.67 2.92 15.22
N GLY A 93 15.47 4.19 15.52
CA GLY A 93 16.51 5.22 15.56
C GLY A 93 16.74 5.96 14.23
N ASP A 94 16.17 5.50 13.11
CA ASP A 94 16.29 6.21 11.82
C ASP A 94 15.70 7.62 11.93
N LYS A 95 16.38 8.59 11.30
CA LYS A 95 15.93 9.97 11.20
C LYS A 95 15.50 10.29 9.78
N LEU A 96 14.24 10.68 9.64
CA LEU A 96 13.64 11.16 8.41
C LEU A 96 13.69 12.69 8.40
N GLU A 97 14.60 13.27 7.62
CA GLU A 97 14.75 14.70 7.47
C GLU A 97 13.89 15.20 6.31
N CYS A 98 13.05 16.19 6.56
CA CYS A 98 12.22 16.86 5.57
C CYS A 98 12.88 18.16 5.15
N LYS A 99 13.16 18.34 3.86
CA LYS A 99 13.80 19.56 3.31
C LYS A 99 12.88 20.28 2.35
N LEU A 100 12.92 21.61 2.40
CA LEU A 100 12.25 22.51 1.45
C LEU A 100 13.34 23.27 0.68
N GLY A 101 13.64 22.81 -0.54
CA GLY A 101 14.88 23.19 -1.22
C GLY A 101 16.09 22.69 -0.44
N ASP A 102 17.06 23.57 -0.19
CA ASP A 102 18.28 23.22 0.54
C ASP A 102 18.14 23.35 2.07
N ASN A 103 17.01 23.86 2.56
CA ASN A 103 16.78 24.11 3.97
C ASN A 103 16.11 22.93 4.66
N SER A 104 16.65 22.54 5.82
CA SER A 104 15.99 21.57 6.71
C SER A 104 14.74 22.20 7.32
N ALA A 105 13.58 21.58 7.07
CA ALA A 105 12.30 22.04 7.59
C ALA A 105 11.97 21.35 8.94
N GLY A 106 12.41 20.11 9.11
CA GLY A 106 12.25 19.36 10.35
C GLY A 106 12.79 17.92 10.24
N THR A 107 12.92 17.23 11.37
CA THR A 107 13.36 15.83 11.42
C THR A 107 12.40 15.00 12.28
N PHE A 108 11.93 13.90 11.73
CA PHE A 108 11.17 12.88 12.44
C PHE A 108 12.08 11.71 12.83
N SER A 109 11.97 11.22 14.06
CA SER A 109 12.76 10.07 14.53
C SER A 109 11.86 8.83 14.66
N VAL A 110 12.22 7.76 13.97
CA VAL A 110 11.55 6.46 14.08
C VAL A 110 11.91 5.87 15.44
N SER A 111 10.96 5.76 16.35
CA SER A 111 11.23 5.23 17.69
C SER A 111 11.28 3.70 17.67
N GLU A 112 10.25 3.08 17.12
CA GLU A 112 10.09 1.63 17.05
C GLU A 112 9.37 1.25 15.75
N LEU A 113 9.48 -0.03 15.38
CA LEU A 113 8.85 -0.61 14.21
C LEU A 113 8.09 -1.88 14.60
N PRO A 114 6.92 -2.14 14.01
CA PRO A 114 6.15 -3.33 14.33
C PRO A 114 6.87 -4.60 13.84
N SER A 115 6.73 -5.69 14.59
CA SER A 115 7.30 -6.99 14.25
C SER A 115 6.39 -7.77 13.27
N ASN A 116 5.90 -7.09 12.24
CA ASN A 116 5.12 -7.62 11.13
C ASN A 116 5.19 -6.65 9.95
N ASP A 117 4.79 -7.11 8.77
CA ASP A 117 4.63 -6.23 7.60
C ASP A 117 3.59 -5.15 7.90
N ALA A 118 3.93 -3.90 7.60
CA ALA A 118 3.12 -2.76 7.99
C ALA A 118 3.34 -1.56 7.08
N VAL A 119 2.31 -0.70 7.03
CA VAL A 119 2.41 0.63 6.42
C VAL A 119 2.62 1.65 7.53
N LEU A 120 3.71 2.40 7.44
CA LEU A 120 4.07 3.46 8.37
C LEU A 120 3.70 4.79 7.73
N LEU A 121 2.72 5.50 8.28
CA LEU A 121 2.29 6.80 7.81
C LEU A 121 3.06 7.91 8.53
N LEU A 122 3.57 8.85 7.74
CA LEU A 122 4.13 10.12 8.20
C LEU A 122 3.45 11.26 7.45
N VAL A 123 2.77 12.15 8.17
CA VAL A 123 2.20 13.37 7.62
C VAL A 123 3.03 14.55 8.10
N VAL A 124 3.60 15.29 7.15
CA VAL A 124 4.36 16.51 7.42
C VAL A 124 3.42 17.69 7.28
N HIS A 125 3.28 18.52 8.30
CA HIS A 125 2.34 19.64 8.30
C HIS A 125 2.88 20.84 9.06
N ARG A 126 2.15 21.95 9.00
CA ARG A 126 2.50 23.17 9.75
C ARG A 126 2.11 23.03 11.22
N HIS A 127 2.96 23.49 12.12
CA HIS A 127 2.72 23.42 13.56
C HIS A 127 1.54 24.29 14.01
N ASP A 128 1.52 25.55 13.57
CA ASP A 128 0.55 26.55 14.00
C ASP A 128 0.26 27.59 12.89
N THR A 129 -0.57 28.60 13.19
CA THR A 129 -0.94 29.68 12.25
C THR A 129 0.02 30.88 12.24
N LEU A 130 0.95 30.95 13.20
CA LEU A 130 1.87 32.07 13.43
C LEU A 130 3.24 31.83 12.76
N SER A 131 3.85 30.68 13.03
CA SER A 131 5.18 30.28 12.60
C SER A 131 5.12 29.35 11.40
N THR A 132 6.23 29.20 10.68
CA THR A 132 6.40 28.18 9.63
C THR A 132 7.05 26.90 10.17
N ALA A 133 7.00 26.67 11.48
CA ALA A 133 7.57 25.47 12.07
C ALA A 133 6.85 24.21 11.56
N VAL A 134 7.61 23.15 11.27
CA VAL A 134 7.08 21.85 10.88
C VAL A 134 6.63 21.07 12.11
N ALA A 135 5.53 20.34 11.97
CA ALA A 135 5.08 19.31 12.88
C ALA A 135 4.78 18.01 12.11
N PHE A 136 4.72 16.91 12.85
CA PHE A 136 4.55 15.58 12.29
C PHE A 136 3.39 14.88 12.99
N ALA A 137 2.53 14.24 12.19
CA ALA A 137 1.61 13.21 12.66
C ALA A 137 2.06 11.87 12.08
N SER A 138 1.99 10.81 12.88
CA SER A 138 2.38 9.46 12.44
C SER A 138 1.36 8.42 12.86
N HIS A 139 1.27 7.36 12.07
CA HIS A 139 0.40 6.22 12.36
C HIS A 139 1.02 4.93 11.81
N VAL A 140 0.75 3.79 12.46
CA VAL A 140 1.15 2.47 11.99
C VAL A 140 -0.10 1.68 11.70
N PHE A 141 -0.33 1.35 10.44
CA PHE A 141 -1.47 0.53 10.05
C PHE A 141 -1.22 -0.94 10.38
N ALA A 142 -2.24 -1.61 10.93
CA ALA A 142 -2.23 -3.06 11.05
C ALA A 142 -2.50 -3.72 9.69
N ASN A 143 -2.26 -5.02 9.56
CA ASN A 143 -2.73 -5.78 8.40
C ASN A 143 -4.11 -6.39 8.70
N LEU A 144 -5.18 -5.66 8.38
CA LEU A 144 -6.56 -6.12 8.57
C LEU A 144 -7.19 -6.55 7.24
N LYS A 145 -8.19 -7.44 7.31
CA LYS A 145 -8.92 -7.90 6.12
C LYS A 145 -9.72 -6.78 5.43
N ASN A 146 -10.31 -5.90 6.23
CA ASN A 146 -11.02 -4.73 5.73
C ASN A 146 -10.03 -3.59 5.50
N ALA A 147 -10.40 -2.65 4.63
CA ALA A 147 -9.62 -1.44 4.46
C ALA A 147 -9.53 -0.70 5.80
N GLN A 148 -8.37 -0.13 6.10
CA GLN A 148 -8.24 0.81 7.22
C GLN A 148 -8.12 2.22 6.68
N VAL A 149 -8.83 3.15 7.29
CA VAL A 149 -8.79 4.56 6.93
C VAL A 149 -8.38 5.35 8.16
N ALA A 150 -7.18 5.95 8.13
CA ALA A 150 -6.74 6.89 9.14
C ALA A 150 -7.27 8.28 8.80
N ILE A 151 -7.93 8.94 9.76
CA ILE A 151 -8.51 10.27 9.57
C ILE A 151 -7.69 11.27 10.37
N ILE A 152 -6.96 12.14 9.67
CA ILE A 152 -5.98 13.04 10.28
C ILE A 152 -6.38 14.49 9.99
N ASP A 153 -6.43 15.31 11.05
CA ASP A 153 -6.59 16.76 10.91
C ASP A 153 -5.24 17.46 11.06
N THR A 154 -4.75 18.02 9.97
CA THR A 154 -3.56 18.88 9.98
C THR A 154 -3.88 20.34 9.69
N TYR A 155 -5.15 20.67 9.46
CA TYR A 155 -5.56 22.04 9.15
C TYR A 155 -5.33 22.95 10.36
N LYS A 156 -4.79 24.15 10.08
CA LYS A 156 -4.54 25.18 11.09
C LYS A 156 -5.40 26.40 10.77
N GLY A 157 -6.56 26.51 11.40
CA GLY A 157 -7.45 27.64 11.22
C GLY A 157 -8.65 27.58 12.14
N SER A 158 -9.58 28.51 11.94
CA SER A 158 -10.78 28.69 12.77
C SER A 158 -11.95 27.77 12.40
N ARG A 159 -11.91 27.14 11.23
CA ARG A 159 -12.99 26.26 10.75
C ARG A 159 -12.98 24.91 11.45
N HIS A 160 -14.18 24.39 11.75
CA HIS A 160 -14.39 23.09 12.39
C HIS A 160 -15.28 22.18 11.52
N SER A 161 -14.86 21.92 10.29
CA SER A 161 -15.55 20.95 9.42
C SER A 161 -15.24 19.53 9.89
N THR A 162 -16.20 18.62 9.83
CA THR A 162 -15.97 17.18 10.03
C THR A 162 -16.12 16.44 8.70
N PRO A 163 -15.26 15.46 8.36
CA PRO A 163 -15.43 14.66 7.16
C PRO A 163 -16.54 13.64 7.35
N LYS A 164 -17.22 13.30 6.28
CA LYS A 164 -18.22 12.24 6.21
C LYS A 164 -17.87 11.28 5.09
N ILE A 165 -18.05 9.99 5.33
CA ILE A 165 -18.01 8.97 4.29
C ILE A 165 -19.44 8.63 3.88
N MET A 166 -19.68 8.50 2.58
CA MET A 166 -20.97 8.11 2.05
C MET A 166 -20.83 7.10 0.92
N ASP A 167 -21.83 6.23 0.79
CA ASP A 167 -21.92 5.34 -0.38
C ASP A 167 -22.09 6.18 -1.64
N ARG A 168 -21.32 5.89 -2.70
CA ARG A 168 -21.52 6.59 -3.97
C ARG A 168 -22.91 6.28 -4.54
N PRO A 169 -23.67 7.27 -5.06
CA PRO A 169 -24.95 7.02 -5.69
C PRO A 169 -24.86 5.93 -6.76
N GLY A 170 -25.69 4.89 -6.67
CA GLY A 170 -25.69 3.75 -7.60
C GLY A 170 -24.67 2.64 -7.31
N ALA A 171 -23.78 2.82 -6.33
CA ALA A 171 -22.85 1.76 -5.90
C ALA A 171 -23.44 0.84 -4.81
N SER A 172 -24.42 1.33 -4.04
CA SER A 172 -25.12 0.54 -3.01
C SER A 172 -26.51 0.09 -3.48
N LYS A 173 -26.93 -1.09 -3.00
CA LYS A 173 -28.30 -1.62 -3.20
C LYS A 173 -29.34 -0.94 -2.29
N SER A 174 -28.92 -0.07 -1.36
CA SER A 174 -29.82 0.66 -0.46
C SER A 174 -30.43 1.89 -1.13
N THR A 175 -31.74 2.06 -0.99
CA THR A 175 -32.51 3.19 -1.54
C THR A 175 -32.16 4.53 -0.87
N HIS A 176 -31.56 4.47 0.31
CA HIS A 176 -30.99 5.61 1.02
C HIS A 176 -29.50 5.33 1.18
N GLY A 177 -28.63 6.12 0.53
CA GLY A 177 -27.18 5.97 0.68
C GLY A 177 -26.79 6.14 2.14
N ARG A 178 -25.91 5.26 2.65
CA ARG A 178 -25.42 5.38 4.02
C ARG A 178 -24.44 6.55 4.11
N SER A 179 -24.50 7.30 5.19
CA SER A 179 -23.54 8.38 5.50
C SER A 179 -23.13 8.29 6.96
N GLU A 180 -21.83 8.34 7.21
CA GLU A 180 -21.22 8.23 8.54
C GLU A 180 -20.20 9.35 8.74
N GLU A 181 -20.17 9.92 9.94
CA GLU A 181 -19.20 10.95 10.31
C GLU A 181 -17.87 10.31 10.70
N LEU A 182 -16.77 10.85 10.16
CA LEU A 182 -15.43 10.37 10.42
C LEU A 182 -14.77 11.23 11.50
N ARG A 183 -14.50 10.64 12.66
CA ARG A 183 -13.82 11.36 13.74
C ARG A 183 -12.34 11.56 13.39
N TYR A 184 -11.83 12.77 13.61
CA TYR A 184 -10.39 13.03 13.52
C TYR A 184 -9.60 12.23 14.55
N ASP A 185 -8.32 12.04 14.26
CA ASP A 185 -7.34 11.31 15.07
C ASP A 185 -7.81 9.89 15.40
N SER A 186 -8.51 9.27 14.44
CA SER A 186 -9.06 7.93 14.56
C SER A 186 -8.77 7.08 13.33
N VAL A 187 -8.95 5.78 13.49
CA VAL A 187 -8.84 4.80 12.42
C VAL A 187 -10.13 4.01 12.37
N VAL A 188 -10.71 3.89 11.19
CA VAL A 188 -11.94 3.13 10.97
C VAL A 188 -11.70 2.01 9.97
N ALA A 189 -12.36 0.88 10.18
CA ALA A 189 -12.38 -0.21 9.21
C ALA A 189 -13.53 0.01 8.23
N VAL A 190 -13.23 0.04 6.93
CA VAL A 190 -14.21 0.25 5.86
C VAL A 190 -14.31 -1.01 5.04
N SER A 191 -15.54 -1.46 4.78
CA SER A 191 -15.79 -2.57 3.85
C SER A 191 -15.31 -2.19 2.44
N PRO A 192 -14.88 -3.15 1.62
CA PRO A 192 -14.54 -2.82 0.25
C PRO A 192 -15.74 -2.27 -0.52
N GLY A 193 -15.49 -1.26 -1.35
CA GLY A 193 -16.55 -0.57 -2.08
C GLY A 193 -16.10 0.78 -2.61
N VAL A 194 -17.02 1.48 -3.26
CA VAL A 194 -16.80 2.84 -3.77
C VAL A 194 -17.57 3.82 -2.91
N TYR A 195 -16.84 4.77 -2.35
CA TYR A 195 -17.33 5.76 -1.42
C TYR A 195 -16.96 7.16 -1.89
N GLU A 196 -17.71 8.14 -1.41
CA GLU A 196 -17.34 9.55 -1.48
C GLU A 196 -17.02 10.03 -0.06
N VAL A 197 -15.92 10.75 0.10
CA VAL A 197 -15.57 11.42 1.35
C VAL A 197 -15.76 12.92 1.14
N GLU A 198 -16.59 13.53 1.97
CA GLU A 198 -16.92 14.95 1.90
C GLU A 198 -16.44 15.66 3.17
N LEU A 199 -15.86 16.85 3.03
CA LEU A 199 -15.50 17.73 4.13
C LEU A 199 -16.49 18.90 4.19
N GLY A 200 -17.26 19.00 5.27
CA GLY A 200 -18.31 20.03 5.41
C GLY A 200 -19.40 19.96 4.32
N ALA A 201 -20.41 20.83 4.36
CA ALA A 201 -21.42 20.86 3.29
C ALA A 201 -20.84 21.48 2.01
N ASN A 202 -20.18 20.68 1.18
CA ASN A 202 -19.56 21.02 -0.11
C ASN A 202 -18.21 21.80 -0.08
N VAL A 203 -17.39 21.70 0.97
CA VAL A 203 -16.07 22.38 0.96
C VAL A 203 -15.09 21.63 0.04
N SER A 204 -15.03 20.31 0.18
CA SER A 204 -14.18 19.45 -0.62
C SER A 204 -14.75 18.04 -0.65
N ARG A 205 -14.62 17.36 -1.78
CA ARG A 205 -15.05 15.97 -1.97
C ARG A 205 -13.97 15.17 -2.66
N SER A 206 -13.82 13.91 -2.26
CA SER A 206 -12.82 13.00 -2.84
C SER A 206 -13.38 11.59 -2.90
N GLU A 207 -13.10 10.88 -3.98
CA GLU A 207 -13.49 9.48 -4.13
C GLU A 207 -12.56 8.58 -3.31
N LEU A 208 -13.15 7.59 -2.63
CA LEU A 208 -12.46 6.52 -1.94
C LEU A 208 -12.94 5.18 -2.49
N VAL A 209 -12.10 4.52 -3.28
CA VAL A 209 -12.29 3.11 -3.64
C VAL A 209 -11.55 2.26 -2.62
N ALA A 210 -12.27 1.74 -1.63
CA ALA A 210 -11.69 0.94 -0.57
C ALA A 210 -11.45 -0.51 -1.03
N LEU A 211 -10.19 -0.96 -1.01
CA LEU A 211 -9.81 -2.34 -1.32
C LEU A 211 -9.58 -3.16 -0.05
N HIS A 212 -9.75 -4.48 -0.15
CA HIS A 212 -9.33 -5.39 0.91
C HIS A 212 -7.84 -5.22 1.22
N HIS A 213 -7.48 -5.33 2.50
CA HIS A 213 -6.10 -5.24 2.99
C HIS A 213 -5.34 -3.94 2.67
N GLU A 214 -6.00 -2.93 2.11
CA GLU A 214 -5.35 -1.66 1.82
C GLU A 214 -5.53 -0.67 2.98
N SER A 215 -4.52 0.15 3.17
CA SER A 215 -4.53 1.24 4.14
C SER A 215 -4.75 2.54 3.39
N TYR A 216 -5.60 3.42 3.89
CA TYR A 216 -5.89 4.73 3.33
C TYR A 216 -5.71 5.79 4.41
N VAL A 217 -5.42 7.01 3.97
CA VAL A 217 -5.47 8.21 4.79
C VAL A 217 -6.49 9.17 4.19
N VAL A 218 -7.35 9.70 5.05
CA VAL A 218 -8.20 10.86 4.78
C VAL A 218 -7.60 12.01 5.56
N LEU A 219 -7.10 13.01 4.85
CA LEU A 219 -6.30 14.08 5.41
C LEU A 219 -6.99 15.41 5.17
N ARG A 220 -7.34 16.09 6.25
CA ARG A 220 -7.71 17.51 6.21
C ARG A 220 -6.45 18.35 6.35
N MET A 221 -6.27 19.33 5.48
CA MET A 221 -5.08 20.19 5.44
C MET A 221 -5.43 21.62 5.04
N GLY A 222 -4.43 22.51 5.12
CA GLY A 222 -4.56 23.94 4.87
C GLY A 222 -4.16 24.78 6.07
N VAL A 223 -4.09 26.09 5.88
CA VAL A 223 -3.75 27.03 6.97
C VAL A 223 -4.36 28.41 6.74
N GLU A 224 -4.99 28.96 7.78
CA GLU A 224 -5.32 30.38 7.91
C GLU A 224 -4.14 31.10 8.59
N ALA A 225 -3.13 31.44 7.80
CA ALA A 225 -1.88 31.96 8.30
C ALA A 225 -2.04 33.41 8.79
N LYS A 226 -1.58 33.71 10.01
CA LYS A 226 -1.46 35.10 10.47
C LYS A 226 -0.24 35.79 9.87
N GLN A 227 0.77 35.00 9.49
CA GLN A 227 1.95 35.46 8.78
C GLN A 227 2.29 34.51 7.63
N GLY A 228 2.60 35.07 6.46
CA GLY A 228 2.84 34.34 5.23
C GLY A 228 1.56 34.04 4.46
N ASN A 229 1.65 33.07 3.54
CA ASN A 229 0.52 32.70 2.70
C ASN A 229 -0.45 31.77 3.44
N SER A 230 -1.74 32.02 3.25
CA SER A 230 -2.80 31.08 3.65
C SER A 230 -3.07 30.08 2.54
N TYR A 231 -3.47 28.88 2.92
CA TYR A 231 -3.84 27.80 2.02
C TYR A 231 -5.24 27.31 2.41
N PRO A 232 -6.13 27.11 1.44
CA PRO A 232 -7.52 26.77 1.73
C PRO A 232 -7.61 25.44 2.47
N GLU A 233 -8.70 25.29 3.21
CA GLU A 233 -9.08 24.03 3.82
C GLU A 233 -9.43 23.01 2.73
N GLU A 234 -8.75 21.87 2.73
CA GLU A 234 -8.88 20.86 1.69
C GLU A 234 -8.85 19.44 2.25
N LEU A 235 -9.42 18.51 1.48
CA LEU A 235 -9.44 17.09 1.78
C LEU A 235 -8.60 16.33 0.76
N VAL A 236 -7.71 15.47 1.24
CA VAL A 236 -6.91 14.55 0.42
C VAL A 236 -7.19 13.11 0.87
N VAL A 237 -7.36 12.22 -0.10
CA VAL A 237 -7.49 10.78 0.13
C VAL A 237 -6.34 10.08 -0.58
N PHE A 238 -5.64 9.17 0.10
CA PHE A 238 -4.55 8.43 -0.50
C PHE A 238 -4.45 7.01 0.09
N PRO A 239 -4.11 5.97 -0.69
CA PRO A 239 -3.85 5.98 -2.13
C PRO A 239 -5.13 6.09 -2.94
N HIS A 240 -5.00 6.52 -4.19
CA HIS A 240 -6.09 6.48 -5.15
C HIS A 240 -6.14 5.09 -5.79
N SER A 241 -7.12 4.29 -5.39
CA SER A 241 -7.43 3.01 -6.04
C SER A 241 -8.47 3.21 -7.14
N THR A 242 -8.50 2.29 -8.11
CA THR A 242 -9.49 2.33 -9.20
C THR A 242 -10.59 1.30 -8.96
N GLU A 243 -11.80 1.55 -9.46
CA GLU A 243 -12.90 0.59 -9.36
C GLU A 243 -12.58 -0.77 -10.01
N ALA A 244 -11.76 -0.79 -11.05
CA ALA A 244 -11.30 -2.04 -11.68
C ALA A 244 -10.55 -2.95 -10.69
N SER A 245 -9.87 -2.37 -9.70
CA SER A 245 -9.14 -3.10 -8.65
C SER A 245 -10.08 -3.86 -7.70
N LEU A 246 -11.35 -3.46 -7.57
CA LEU A 246 -12.35 -4.19 -6.77
C LEU A 246 -12.68 -5.55 -7.40
N GLN A 247 -12.70 -5.63 -8.73
CA GLN A 247 -13.07 -6.85 -9.46
C GLN A 247 -11.93 -7.88 -9.54
N SER A 248 -10.68 -7.43 -9.47
CA SER A 248 -9.49 -8.31 -9.51
C SER A 248 -9.39 -9.23 -8.28
N SER A 249 -10.09 -8.89 -7.18
CA SER A 249 -10.10 -9.68 -5.94
C SER A 249 -11.09 -10.86 -5.96
N ALA A 250 -11.97 -10.93 -6.97
CA ALA A 250 -12.81 -12.10 -7.20
C ALA A 250 -12.11 -13.02 -8.20
N ALA A 251 -11.32 -13.97 -7.69
CA ALA A 251 -10.72 -15.01 -8.50
C ALA A 251 -11.80 -15.64 -9.42
N ARG A 252 -11.58 -15.55 -10.73
CA ARG A 252 -12.43 -16.19 -11.74
C ARG A 252 -12.39 -17.69 -11.51
N CYS A 253 -13.35 -18.22 -10.77
CA CYS A 253 -13.64 -19.65 -10.77
C CYS A 253 -14.23 -19.96 -12.15
N VAL A 254 -13.37 -20.27 -13.13
CA VAL A 254 -13.80 -20.76 -14.42
C VAL A 254 -14.50 -22.10 -14.16
N PRO A 255 -15.81 -22.22 -14.42
CA PRO A 255 -16.44 -23.52 -14.32
C PRO A 255 -15.84 -24.39 -15.43
N LEU A 256 -15.18 -25.48 -15.04
CA LEU A 256 -14.80 -26.54 -15.95
C LEU A 256 -16.11 -27.17 -16.47
N ALA A 257 -16.69 -26.59 -17.52
CA ALA A 257 -17.86 -27.16 -18.18
C ALA A 257 -17.44 -28.49 -18.82
N ALA A 258 -17.94 -29.56 -18.24
CA ALA A 258 -17.74 -30.93 -18.67
C ALA A 258 -18.20 -31.14 -20.12
N LEU A 259 -17.28 -31.55 -20.98
CA LEU A 259 -17.59 -32.13 -22.28
C LEU A 259 -18.04 -33.58 -22.07
N LEU A 260 -19.35 -33.78 -21.88
CA LEU A 260 -19.97 -35.10 -22.01
C LEU A 260 -20.15 -35.42 -23.51
N VAL A 261 -19.27 -36.24 -24.05
CA VAL A 261 -19.46 -36.87 -25.36
C VAL A 261 -20.48 -38.00 -25.19
N VAL A 262 -21.69 -37.80 -25.73
CA VAL A 262 -22.69 -38.85 -25.85
C VAL A 262 -22.30 -39.76 -27.02
N ALA A 263 -21.84 -40.96 -26.72
CA ALA A 263 -21.66 -42.04 -27.68
C ALA A 263 -22.62 -43.19 -27.34
N SER A 264 -23.70 -43.31 -28.12
CA SER A 264 -24.60 -44.47 -28.18
C SER A 264 -25.43 -44.33 -29.45
N ALA A 265 -25.65 -45.31 -30.33
CA ALA A 265 -25.21 -46.69 -30.42
C ALA A 265 -25.40 -47.17 -31.88
N LEU A 266 -24.71 -48.25 -32.24
CA LEU A 266 -24.86 -49.05 -33.46
C LEU A 266 -26.13 -49.93 -33.44
N GLY A 267 -26.61 -50.31 -34.63
CA GLY A 267 -27.52 -51.45 -34.91
C GLY A 267 -28.83 -50.99 -35.55
N PHE A 268 -29.25 -51.42 -36.75
CA PHE A 268 -29.01 -52.63 -37.55
C PHE A 268 -28.92 -52.29 -39.05
#